data_AF-A0A9P3P0V3-F1
#
_entry.id   AF-A0A9P3P0V3-F1
#
_cell.length_a   1.000
_cell.length_b   1.000
_cell.length_c   1.000
_cell.angle_alpha   90.00
_cell.angle_beta   90.00
_cell.angle_gamma   90.00
#
_symmetry.space_group_name_H-M   'P 1'
#
loop_
_entity.id
_entity.type
_entity.pdbx_description
1 polymer ?
#
loop_
_entity_poly.entity_id
_entity_poly.type
_entity_poly.pdbx_seq_one_letter_code
_entity_poly.pdbx_strand_id
1 'polypeptide(L)'
;AVSVARHIFLANCLATMHGPLAPFPVLSPYSHGLAAALSEHVTAMVQLEVAAILDHCLLSPILRLIAQVNQASQQQQQQQQEAEKAGESPPQLPPLALLPEASPSAVAESLQRLFALLAGAEGRLPEFEALGVAKLRAQATGLVAGALADAYAAVYEAVCDERNQYPDAGGLLRHTPEHMRTILGI
;
A
#
# COMPACT_ATOMS: atom_id res chain seq x y z
N ALA A 1 -10.53 18.10 4.10
CA ALA A 1 -10.07 16.81 3.58
C ALA A 1 -10.72 16.57 2.23
N VAL A 2 -9.96 16.16 1.21
CA VAL A 2 -10.54 15.72 -0.07
C VAL A 2 -11.11 14.32 0.15
N SER A 3 -12.39 14.13 -0.11
CA SER A 3 -13.06 12.84 0.12
C SER A 3 -13.02 11.95 -1.11
N VAL A 4 -13.01 10.64 -0.89
CA VAL A 4 -13.14 9.61 -1.95
C VAL A 4 -14.37 9.87 -2.82
N ALA A 5 -15.49 10.28 -2.21
CA ALA A 5 -16.72 10.63 -2.92
C ALA A 5 -16.54 11.73 -3.98
N ARG A 6 -15.70 12.76 -3.71
CA ARG A 6 -15.41 13.81 -4.69
C ARG A 6 -14.64 13.25 -5.90
N HIS A 7 -13.66 12.39 -5.65
CA HIS A 7 -12.90 11.76 -6.74
C HIS A 7 -13.79 10.83 -7.59
N ILE A 8 -14.70 10.07 -6.96
CA ILE A 8 -15.68 9.24 -7.67
C ILE A 8 -16.59 10.11 -8.55
N PHE A 9 -17.11 11.22 -8.02
CA PHE A 9 -17.93 12.15 -8.78
C PHE A 9 -17.18 12.69 -10.01
N LEU A 10 -15.96 13.19 -9.82
CA LEU A 10 -15.16 13.73 -10.93
C LEU A 10 -14.79 12.66 -11.96
N ALA A 11 -14.44 11.45 -11.52
CA ALA A 11 -14.18 10.33 -12.40
C ALA A 11 -15.41 9.98 -13.27
N ASN A 12 -16.61 9.95 -12.67
CA ASN A 12 -17.85 9.72 -13.41
C ASN A 12 -18.13 10.82 -14.45
N CYS A 13 -17.93 12.09 -14.08
CA CYS A 13 -18.09 13.22 -15.00
C CYS A 13 -17.11 13.14 -16.17
N LEU A 14 -15.82 12.88 -15.89
CA LEU A 14 -14.79 12.75 -16.92
C LEU A 14 -15.04 11.56 -17.84
N ALA A 15 -15.45 10.41 -17.31
CA ALA A 15 -15.81 9.24 -18.10
C ALA A 15 -16.99 9.51 -19.04
N THR A 16 -18.00 10.25 -18.56
CA THR A 16 -19.17 10.66 -19.34
C THR A 16 -18.77 11.59 -20.49
N MET A 17 -17.83 12.50 -20.26
CA MET A 17 -17.30 13.39 -21.31
C MET A 17 -16.37 12.67 -22.29
N HIS A 18 -15.58 11.71 -21.81
CA HIS A 18 -14.63 10.95 -22.63
C HIS A 18 -15.32 10.03 -23.64
N GLY A 19 -16.40 9.34 -23.22
CA GLY A 19 -17.16 8.40 -24.05
C GLY A 19 -17.51 8.90 -25.47
N PRO A 20 -18.15 10.07 -25.63
CA PRO A 20 -18.51 10.59 -26.95
C PRO A 20 -17.33 11.13 -27.76
N LEU A 21 -16.21 11.51 -27.11
CA LEU A 21 -15.05 12.11 -27.79
C LEU A 21 -14.07 11.05 -28.32
N ALA A 22 -14.00 9.89 -27.65
CA ALA A 22 -13.05 8.82 -27.93
C ALA A 22 -13.05 8.29 -29.39
N PRO A 23 -14.20 8.20 -30.10
CA PRO A 23 -14.21 7.68 -31.47
C PRO A 23 -13.64 8.64 -32.52
N PHE A 24 -13.43 9.92 -32.20
CA PHE A 24 -13.06 10.96 -33.18
C PHE A 24 -11.56 11.27 -33.13
N PRO A 25 -10.76 10.88 -34.15
CA PRO A 25 -9.31 11.04 -34.13
C PRO A 25 -8.85 12.52 -34.03
N VAL A 26 -9.62 13.44 -34.61
CA VAL A 26 -9.33 14.89 -34.56
C VAL A 26 -9.41 15.46 -33.14
N LEU A 27 -10.17 14.81 -32.25
CA LEU A 27 -10.31 15.19 -30.84
C LEU A 27 -9.40 14.39 -29.92
N SER A 28 -8.48 13.58 -30.48
CA SER A 28 -7.59 12.72 -29.70
C SER A 28 -6.78 13.46 -28.63
N PRO A 29 -6.27 14.70 -28.81
CA PRO A 29 -5.55 15.39 -27.73
C PRO A 29 -6.43 15.64 -26.51
N TYR A 30 -7.70 16.02 -26.73
CA TYR A 30 -8.68 16.24 -25.67
C TYR A 30 -9.10 14.92 -25.00
N SER A 31 -9.32 13.87 -25.80
CA SER A 31 -9.64 12.54 -25.29
C SER A 31 -8.52 12.00 -24.39
N HIS A 32 -7.26 12.15 -24.80
CA HIS A 32 -6.11 11.75 -23.99
C HIS A 32 -6.01 12.57 -22.70
N GLY A 33 -6.22 13.88 -22.75
CA GLY A 33 -6.25 14.74 -21.57
C GLY A 33 -7.33 14.31 -20.56
N LEU A 34 -8.54 13.99 -21.04
CA LEU A 34 -9.62 13.47 -20.19
C LEU A 34 -9.30 12.09 -19.60
N ALA A 35 -8.70 11.19 -20.38
CA ALA A 35 -8.29 9.87 -19.90
C ALA A 35 -7.18 9.96 -18.83
N ALA A 36 -6.24 10.89 -19.00
CA ALA A 36 -5.20 11.17 -18.00
C ALA A 36 -5.80 11.70 -16.70
N ALA A 37 -6.66 12.73 -16.78
CA ALA A 37 -7.34 13.30 -15.60
C ALA A 37 -8.23 12.26 -14.88
N LEU A 38 -8.88 11.39 -15.65
CA LEU A 38 -9.68 10.28 -15.11
C LEU A 38 -8.80 9.31 -14.32
N SER A 39 -7.65 8.92 -14.88
CA SER A 39 -6.68 8.02 -14.24
C SER A 39 -6.08 8.63 -12.97
N GLU A 40 -5.87 9.95 -12.96
CA GLU A 40 -5.41 10.69 -11.78
C GLU A 40 -6.44 10.59 -10.63
N HIS A 41 -7.72 10.82 -10.91
CA HIS A 41 -8.76 10.71 -9.88
C HIS A 41 -8.98 9.28 -9.39
N VAL A 42 -8.86 8.27 -10.26
CA VAL A 42 -8.89 6.86 -9.86
C VAL A 42 -7.71 6.53 -8.96
N THR A 43 -6.50 6.97 -9.32
CA THR A 43 -5.32 6.77 -8.48
C THR A 43 -5.47 7.46 -7.12
N ALA A 44 -5.95 8.71 -7.10
CA ALA A 44 -6.12 9.47 -5.87
C ALA A 44 -7.16 8.84 -4.93
N MET A 45 -8.30 8.37 -5.44
CA MET A 45 -9.29 7.68 -4.60
C MET A 45 -8.75 6.37 -4.03
N VAL A 46 -8.00 5.61 -4.83
CA VAL A 46 -7.37 4.37 -4.37
C VAL A 46 -6.37 4.65 -3.26
N GLN A 47 -5.51 5.67 -3.42
CA GLN A 47 -4.54 6.05 -2.39
C GLN A 47 -5.21 6.45 -1.08
N LEU A 48 -6.31 7.20 -1.14
CA LEU A 48 -7.07 7.59 0.04
C LEU A 48 -7.70 6.37 0.75
N GLU A 49 -8.28 5.44 0.00
CA GLU A 49 -8.85 4.22 0.57
C GLU A 49 -7.78 3.30 1.16
N VAL A 50 -6.67 3.10 0.45
CA VAL A 50 -5.54 2.31 0.95
C VAL A 50 -5.01 2.92 2.26
N ALA A 51 -4.82 4.24 2.32
CA ALA A 51 -4.38 4.91 3.54
C ALA A 51 -5.38 4.69 4.69
N ALA A 52 -6.67 4.84 4.44
CA ALA A 52 -7.71 4.62 5.44
C ALA A 52 -7.73 3.17 5.96
N ILE A 53 -7.57 2.19 5.07
CA ILE A 53 -7.51 0.77 5.43
C ILE A 53 -6.25 0.47 6.26
N LEU A 54 -5.09 0.96 5.82
CA LEU A 54 -3.82 0.74 6.54
C LEU A 54 -3.82 1.43 7.91
N ASP A 55 -4.44 2.60 8.03
CA ASP A 55 -4.62 3.30 9.31
C ASP A 55 -5.56 2.51 10.23
N HIS A 56 -6.68 2.00 9.70
CA HIS A 56 -7.63 1.18 10.44
C HIS A 56 -7.00 -0.12 10.96
N CYS A 57 -6.18 -0.75 10.12
CA CYS A 57 -5.43 -1.96 10.45
C CYS A 57 -4.14 -1.69 11.25
N LEU A 58 -3.85 -0.44 11.63
CA LEU A 58 -2.62 -0.07 12.35
C LEU A 58 -1.32 -0.48 11.63
N LEU A 59 -1.35 -0.58 10.30
CA LEU A 59 -0.20 -0.91 9.47
C LEU A 59 0.59 0.33 9.03
N SER A 60 -0.06 1.49 8.93
CA SER A 60 0.60 2.73 8.49
C SER A 60 1.81 3.14 9.34
N PRO A 61 1.79 3.08 10.69
CA PRO A 61 2.98 3.38 11.50
C PRO A 61 4.12 2.38 11.23
N ILE A 62 3.80 1.09 11.17
CA ILE A 62 4.77 0.02 10.93
C ILE A 62 5.44 0.19 9.56
N LEU A 63 4.66 0.43 8.51
CA LEU A 63 5.17 0.63 7.15
C LEU A 63 6.06 1.88 7.04
N ARG A 64 5.72 2.96 7.76
CA ARG A 64 6.58 4.15 7.82
C ARG A 64 7.91 3.85 8.50
N LEU A 65 7.91 3.07 9.59
CA LEU A 65 9.15 2.66 10.26
C LEU A 65 10.01 1.77 9.36
N ILE A 66 9.41 0.79 8.69
CA ILE A 66 10.12 -0.06 7.71
C ILE A 66 10.77 0.82 6.62
N ALA A 67 10.03 1.77 6.06
CA ALA A 67 10.56 2.69 5.05
C ALA A 67 11.71 3.55 5.58
N GLN A 68 11.62 4.05 6.81
CA GLN A 68 12.69 4.84 7.45
C GLN A 68 13.96 4.01 7.69
N VAL A 69 13.81 2.79 8.22
CA VAL A 69 14.94 1.88 8.45
C VAL A 69 15.60 1.49 7.13
N ASN A 70 14.82 1.21 6.09
CA ASN A 70 15.33 0.89 4.76
C ASN A 70 16.09 2.07 4.15
N GLN A 71 15.57 3.29 4.24
CA GLN A 71 16.24 4.50 3.76
C GLN A 71 17.54 4.77 4.53
N ALA A 72 17.52 4.66 5.86
CA ALA A 72 18.70 4.84 6.69
C ALA A 72 19.77 3.78 6.36
N SER A 73 19.35 2.53 6.14
CA SER A 73 20.24 1.43 5.74
C SER A 73 20.88 1.68 4.37
N GLN A 74 20.13 2.21 3.41
CA GLN A 74 20.65 2.57 2.08
C GLN A 74 21.68 3.71 2.16
N GLN A 75 21.41 4.74 2.96
CA GLN A 75 22.36 5.83 3.20
C GLN A 75 23.62 5.35 3.91
N GLN A 76 23.47 4.46 4.90
CA GLN A 76 24.61 3.85 5.58
C GLN A 76 25.44 2.97 4.66
N GLN A 77 24.84 2.19 3.75
CA GLN A 77 25.59 1.39 2.77
C GLN A 77 26.44 2.26 1.82
N GLN A 78 25.91 3.43 1.42
CA GLN A 78 26.68 4.39 0.63
C GLN A 78 27.86 4.98 1.42
N GLN A 79 27.65 5.29 2.70
CA GLN A 79 28.71 5.82 3.57
C GLN A 79 29.72 4.75 4.03
N GLN A 80 29.30 3.48 4.16
CA GLN A 80 30.17 2.36 4.54
C GLN A 80 31.24 2.09 3.48
N GLN A 81 30.95 2.28 2.19
CA GLN A 81 31.95 2.21 1.12
C GLN A 81 33.06 3.27 1.27
N GLU A 82 32.78 4.39 1.94
CA GLU A 82 33.76 5.43 2.26
C GLU A 82 34.44 5.22 3.63
N ALA A 83 33.70 4.70 4.62
CA ALA A 83 34.15 4.51 6.01
C ALA A 83 34.96 3.22 6.25
N GLU A 84 34.87 2.19 5.39
CA GLU A 84 35.77 1.02 5.44
C GLU A 84 37.26 1.40 5.28
N LYS A 85 37.56 2.58 4.74
CA LYS A 85 38.92 3.15 4.71
C LYS A 85 39.37 3.79 6.03
N ALA A 86 38.46 4.05 6.98
CA ALA A 86 38.72 4.78 8.22
C ALA A 86 38.69 3.90 9.49
N GLY A 87 38.27 2.62 9.39
CA GLY A 87 38.36 1.65 10.49
C GLY A 87 37.38 1.87 11.65
N GLU A 88 36.31 2.63 11.45
CA GLU A 88 35.24 2.82 12.45
C GLU A 88 34.08 1.85 12.23
N SER A 89 33.58 1.27 13.32
CA SER A 89 32.39 0.41 13.28
C SER A 89 31.13 1.25 13.05
N PRO A 90 30.27 0.91 12.08
CA PRO A 90 29.10 1.73 11.76
C PRO A 90 28.06 1.70 12.90
N PRO A 91 27.35 2.82 13.13
CA PRO A 91 26.27 2.89 14.10
C PRO A 91 25.11 1.97 13.65
N GLN A 92 24.83 0.95 14.47
CA GLN A 92 23.73 0.02 14.22
C GLN A 92 22.38 0.69 14.53
N LEU A 93 21.47 0.66 13.56
CA LEU A 93 20.09 1.09 13.77
C LEU A 93 19.38 0.14 14.76
N PRO A 94 18.50 0.66 15.62
CA PRO A 94 17.74 -0.19 16.54
C PRO A 94 16.83 -1.16 15.74
N PRO A 95 16.82 -2.46 16.09
CA PRO A 95 15.91 -3.45 15.49
C PRO A 95 14.44 -3.03 15.58
N LEU A 96 13.67 -3.31 14.53
CA LEU A 96 12.24 -2.95 14.50
C LEU A 96 11.44 -3.56 15.68
N ALA A 97 11.76 -4.79 16.11
CA ALA A 97 11.03 -5.44 17.20
C ALA A 97 11.15 -4.73 18.57
N LEU A 98 12.16 -3.87 18.74
CA LEU A 98 12.36 -3.07 19.96
C LEU A 98 11.55 -1.76 19.96
N LEU A 99 11.05 -1.34 18.79
CA LEU A 99 10.25 -0.13 18.68
C LEU A 99 8.81 -0.43 19.13
N PRO A 100 8.17 0.39 19.99
CA PRO A 100 6.83 0.12 20.50
C PRO A 100 5.79 -0.10 19.39
N GLU A 101 5.86 0.71 18.33
CA GLU A 101 4.94 0.68 17.19
C GLU A 101 5.12 -0.56 16.29
N ALA A 102 6.30 -1.20 16.31
CA ALA A 102 6.61 -2.41 15.54
C ALA A 102 6.96 -3.60 16.44
N SER A 103 6.53 -3.55 17.70
CA SER A 103 6.70 -4.66 18.64
C SER A 103 5.97 -5.91 18.13
N PRO A 104 6.38 -7.13 18.52
CA PRO A 104 5.74 -8.36 18.07
C PRO A 104 4.22 -8.38 18.32
N SER A 105 3.76 -7.81 19.44
CA SER A 105 2.34 -7.66 19.75
C SER A 105 1.63 -6.65 18.86
N ALA A 106 2.28 -5.52 18.55
CA ALA A 106 1.70 -4.51 17.66
C ALA A 106 1.53 -5.07 16.25
N VAL A 107 2.56 -5.76 15.73
CA VAL A 107 2.47 -6.43 14.42
C VAL A 107 1.38 -7.51 14.43
N ALA A 108 1.29 -8.33 15.49
CA ALA A 108 0.25 -9.35 15.60
C ALA A 108 -1.16 -8.74 15.57
N GLU A 109 -1.38 -7.66 16.31
CA GLU A 109 -2.65 -6.94 16.33
C GLU A 109 -2.99 -6.35 14.96
N SER A 110 -2.03 -5.68 14.31
CA SER A 110 -2.24 -5.08 12.99
C SER A 110 -2.58 -6.12 11.93
N LEU A 111 -1.88 -7.26 11.94
CA LEU A 111 -2.17 -8.37 11.03
C LEU A 111 -3.52 -9.02 11.34
N GLN A 112 -3.88 -9.17 12.61
CA GLN A 112 -5.18 -9.70 13.00
C GLN A 112 -6.33 -8.83 12.48
N ARG A 113 -6.22 -7.50 12.58
CA ARG A 113 -7.20 -6.56 12.03
C ARG A 113 -7.30 -6.65 10.51
N LEU A 114 -6.16 -6.72 9.82
CA LEU A 114 -6.14 -6.92 8.37
C LEU A 114 -6.88 -8.21 7.99
N PHE A 115 -6.59 -9.34 8.64
CA PHE A 115 -7.26 -10.60 8.35
C PHE A 115 -8.75 -10.58 8.71
N ALA A 116 -9.13 -9.89 9.79
CA ALA A 116 -10.54 -9.70 10.15
C ALA A 116 -11.29 -8.87 9.10
N LEU A 117 -10.66 -7.85 8.53
CA LEU A 117 -11.20 -7.08 7.41
C LEU A 117 -11.36 -7.95 6.15
N LEU A 118 -10.34 -8.73 5.79
CA LEU A 118 -10.37 -9.62 4.62
C LEU A 118 -11.41 -10.73 4.75
N ALA A 119 -11.60 -11.26 5.96
CA ALA A 119 -12.61 -12.26 6.26
C ALA A 119 -14.04 -11.69 6.33
N GLY A 120 -14.21 -10.36 6.25
CA GLY A 120 -15.51 -9.70 6.33
C GLY A 120 -16.04 -9.50 7.75
N ALA A 121 -15.22 -9.74 8.79
CA ALA A 121 -15.61 -9.64 10.19
C ALA A 121 -15.58 -8.20 10.72
N GLU A 122 -14.63 -7.38 10.27
CA GLU A 122 -14.48 -5.97 10.69
C GLU A 122 -14.76 -4.96 9.57
N GLY A 123 -15.41 -5.39 8.49
CA GLY A 123 -15.78 -4.52 7.37
C GLY A 123 -15.68 -5.24 6.04
N ARG A 124 -15.55 -4.48 4.96
CA ARG A 124 -15.31 -5.01 3.61
C ARG A 124 -14.31 -4.11 2.89
N LEU A 125 -13.60 -4.70 1.94
CA LEU A 125 -12.81 -3.93 1.00
C LEU A 125 -13.71 -3.05 0.11
N PRO A 126 -13.25 -1.87 -0.32
CA PRO A 126 -14.04 -0.97 -1.14
C PRO A 126 -14.32 -1.58 -2.52
N GLU A 127 -15.59 -1.70 -2.87
CA GLU A 127 -16.04 -2.18 -4.19
C GLU A 127 -16.30 -1.03 -5.19
N PHE A 128 -16.18 0.22 -4.75
CA PHE A 128 -16.37 1.43 -5.54
C PHE A 128 -17.70 1.45 -6.33
N GLU A 129 -18.81 0.98 -5.75
CA GLU A 129 -20.10 0.82 -6.44
C GLU A 129 -20.58 2.10 -7.15
N ALA A 130 -20.33 3.26 -6.53
CA ALA A 130 -20.70 4.58 -7.04
C ALA A 130 -19.89 5.02 -8.28
N LEU A 131 -18.80 4.34 -8.62
CA LEU A 131 -18.05 4.57 -9.87
C LEU A 131 -18.79 3.87 -11.03
N GLY A 132 -19.32 4.66 -11.95
CA GLY A 132 -20.25 4.18 -12.98
C GLY A 132 -19.61 3.31 -14.05
N VAL A 133 -18.29 3.40 -14.24
CA VAL A 133 -17.57 2.62 -15.25
C VAL A 133 -17.07 1.31 -14.65
N ALA A 134 -17.67 0.19 -15.06
CA ALA A 134 -17.33 -1.14 -14.54
C ALA A 134 -15.84 -1.51 -14.66
N LYS A 135 -15.20 -1.15 -15.79
CA LYS A 135 -13.76 -1.36 -15.99
C LYS A 135 -12.91 -0.61 -14.97
N LEU A 136 -13.27 0.63 -14.65
CA LEU A 136 -12.55 1.44 -13.66
C LEU A 136 -12.79 0.92 -12.24
N ARG A 137 -13.98 0.37 -11.94
CA ARG A 137 -14.23 -0.31 -10.65
C ARG A 137 -13.31 -1.49 -10.45
N ALA A 138 -13.24 -2.38 -11.45
CA ALA A 138 -12.37 -3.54 -11.40
C ALA A 138 -10.89 -3.12 -11.25
N GLN A 139 -10.48 -2.09 -11.99
CA GLN A 139 -9.14 -1.51 -11.86
C GLN A 139 -8.87 -0.96 -10.46
N ALA A 140 -9.75 -0.10 -9.92
CA ALA A 140 -9.58 0.50 -8.61
C ALA A 140 -9.52 -0.56 -7.49
N THR A 141 -10.41 -1.55 -7.55
CA THR A 141 -10.44 -2.67 -6.59
C THR A 141 -9.14 -3.48 -6.67
N GLY A 142 -8.68 -3.80 -7.88
CA GLY A 142 -7.40 -4.49 -8.09
C GLY A 142 -6.19 -3.70 -7.59
N LEU A 143 -6.20 -2.37 -7.74
CA LEU A 143 -5.13 -1.52 -7.22
C LEU A 143 -5.12 -1.46 -5.69
N VAL A 144 -6.30 -1.40 -5.04
CA VAL A 144 -6.39 -1.51 -3.57
C VAL A 144 -5.84 -2.87 -3.11
N ALA A 145 -6.29 -3.95 -3.73
CA ALA A 145 -5.80 -5.30 -3.44
C ALA A 145 -4.27 -5.40 -3.61
N GLY A 146 -3.73 -4.89 -4.72
CA GLY A 146 -2.28 -4.86 -4.97
C GLY A 146 -1.53 -4.11 -3.87
N ALA A 147 -1.99 -2.91 -3.51
CA ALA A 147 -1.35 -2.11 -2.48
C ALA A 147 -1.38 -2.79 -1.09
N LEU A 148 -2.47 -3.49 -0.74
CA LEU A 148 -2.56 -4.25 0.50
C LEU A 148 -1.65 -5.48 0.50
N ALA A 149 -1.52 -6.18 -0.63
CA ALA A 149 -0.59 -7.28 -0.77
C ALA A 149 0.87 -6.83 -0.64
N ASP A 150 1.21 -5.70 -1.26
CA ASP A 150 2.56 -5.12 -1.17
C ASP A 150 2.88 -4.61 0.23
N ALA A 151 1.90 -3.99 0.91
CA ALA A 151 2.02 -3.61 2.31
C ALA A 151 2.27 -4.84 3.21
N TYR A 152 1.51 -5.93 3.00
CA TYR A 152 1.75 -7.17 3.73
C TYR A 152 3.13 -7.77 3.43
N ALA A 153 3.56 -7.77 2.17
CA ALA A 153 4.87 -8.26 1.77
C ALA A 153 6.00 -7.48 2.45
N ALA A 154 5.90 -6.15 2.53
CA ALA A 154 6.88 -5.32 3.22
C ALA A 154 6.97 -5.66 4.72
N VAL A 155 5.84 -5.91 5.38
CA VAL A 155 5.82 -6.36 6.79
C VAL A 155 6.39 -7.77 6.92
N TYR A 156 6.02 -8.69 6.02
CA TYR A 156 6.52 -10.06 6.01
C TYR A 156 8.05 -10.08 5.89
N GLU A 157 8.61 -9.34 4.93
CA GLU A 157 10.05 -9.21 4.75
C GLU A 157 10.73 -8.62 5.98
N ALA A 158 10.16 -7.56 6.56
CA ALA A 158 10.70 -6.93 7.76
C ALA A 158 10.69 -7.87 8.97
N VAL A 159 9.66 -8.71 9.13
CA VAL A 159 9.56 -9.68 10.22
C VAL A 159 10.51 -10.87 10.01
N CYS A 160 10.72 -11.30 8.77
CA CYS A 160 11.66 -12.37 8.43
C CYS A 160 13.13 -11.95 8.45
N ASP A 161 13.44 -10.65 8.39
CA ASP A 161 14.81 -10.16 8.50
C ASP A 161 15.36 -10.34 9.92
N GLU A 162 16.40 -11.16 10.04
CA GLU A 162 17.09 -11.46 11.31
C GLU A 162 17.59 -10.20 12.03
N ARG A 163 17.90 -9.13 11.28
CA ARG A 163 18.35 -7.84 11.84
C ARG A 163 17.29 -7.17 12.71
N ASN A 164 16.01 -7.47 12.46
CA ASN A 164 14.90 -6.88 13.18
C ASN A 164 14.55 -7.61 14.47
N GLN A 165 15.18 -8.76 14.74
CA GLN A 165 15.15 -9.48 16.03
C GLN A 165 13.74 -9.87 16.52
N TYR A 166 12.85 -10.26 15.60
CA TYR A 166 11.56 -10.83 15.98
C TYR A 166 11.74 -12.24 16.58
N PRO A 167 11.23 -12.51 17.80
CA PRO A 167 11.51 -13.76 18.52
C PRO A 167 10.83 -15.00 17.93
N ASP A 168 9.70 -14.82 17.21
CA ASP A 168 8.95 -15.89 16.56
C ASP A 168 8.27 -15.39 15.27
N ALA A 169 9.06 -15.21 14.21
CA ALA A 169 8.56 -14.78 12.91
C ALA A 169 7.52 -15.77 12.32
N GLY A 170 7.71 -17.07 12.57
CA GLY A 170 6.84 -18.13 12.03
C GLY A 170 5.47 -18.19 12.71
N GLY A 171 5.39 -17.96 14.02
CA GLY A 171 4.11 -17.85 14.73
C GLY A 171 3.36 -16.55 14.44
N LEU A 172 4.07 -15.49 14.10
CA LEU A 172 3.49 -14.18 13.79
C LEU A 172 2.89 -14.12 12.38
N LEU A 173 3.54 -14.77 11.41
CA LEU A 173 3.15 -14.74 10.00
C LEU A 173 2.36 -15.99 9.62
N ARG A 174 1.04 -15.85 9.46
CA ARG A 174 0.15 -16.98 9.11
C ARG A 174 0.18 -17.35 7.62
N HIS A 175 0.46 -16.39 6.75
CA HIS A 175 0.34 -16.53 5.30
C HIS A 175 1.61 -16.05 4.61
N THR A 176 1.97 -16.65 3.48
CA THR A 176 3.03 -16.10 2.62
C THR A 176 2.48 -14.92 1.80
N PRO A 177 3.33 -14.02 1.27
CA PRO A 177 2.88 -12.95 0.38
C PRO A 177 2.10 -13.47 -0.84
N GLU A 178 2.48 -14.62 -1.39
CA GLU A 178 1.76 -15.27 -2.49
C GLU A 178 0.37 -15.75 -2.07
N HIS A 179 0.24 -16.28 -0.85
CA HIS A 179 -1.06 -16.66 -0.31
C HIS A 179 -1.94 -15.44 -0.08
N MET A 180 -1.37 -14.31 0.36
CA MET A 180 -2.09 -13.04 0.50
C MET A 180 -2.63 -12.53 -0.85
N ARG A 181 -1.82 -12.57 -1.91
CA ARG A 181 -2.25 -12.23 -3.27
C ARG A 181 -3.42 -13.10 -3.73
N THR A 182 -3.34 -14.39 -3.45
CA THR A 182 -4.43 -15.34 -3.75
C THR A 182 -5.72 -15.00 -3.00
N ILE A 183 -5.65 -14.67 -1.70
CA ILE A 183 -6.83 -14.24 -0.91
C ILE A 183 -7.45 -12.97 -1.50
N LEU A 184 -6.61 -12.03 -1.95
CA LEU A 184 -7.03 -10.76 -2.52
C LEU A 184 -7.49 -10.86 -3.99
N GLY A 185 -7.33 -12.02 -4.61
CA GLY A 185 -7.78 -12.29 -5.98
C GLY A 185 -6.95 -11.61 -7.07
N ILE A 186 -5.66 -11.39 -6.82
CA ILE A 186 -4.71 -10.75 -7.74
C ILE A 186 -3.54 -11.66 -8.12
#